data_AF-A0A2H0G5Z5-F1
#
_entry.id   AF-A0A2H0G5Z5-F1
#
_cell.length_a   1.000
_cell.length_b   1.000
_cell.length_c   1.000
_cell.angle_alpha   90.00
_cell.angle_beta   90.00
_cell.angle_gamma   90.00
#
_symmetry.space_group_name_H-M   'P 1'
#
loop_
_entity.id
_entity.type
_entity.pdbx_description
1 polymer ?
#
loop_
_entity_poly.entity_id
_entity_poly.type
_entity_poly.pdbx_seq_one_letter_code
_entity_poly.pdbx_strand_id
1 'polypeptide(L)' 'MITTTKELNTYLPLLSERQQALVLAIVKNILHIDTQEKRISVEQYNTEIELALKEVKQGKSLSHDEVVNQSKKWLKRK' A
#
# COMPACT_ATOMS: atom_id res chain seq x y z
N MET A 1 -35.11 20.87 2.56
CA MET A 1 -33.80 20.23 2.87
C MET A 1 -33.08 19.99 1.57
N ILE A 2 -32.00 20.72 1.31
CA ILE A 2 -31.12 20.42 0.17
C ILE A 2 -30.34 19.18 0.57
N THR A 3 -30.63 18.07 -0.09
CA THR A 3 -29.88 16.83 0.11
C THR A 3 -28.51 17.04 -0.53
N THR A 4 -27.44 16.87 0.23
CA THR A 4 -26.03 17.00 -0.21
C THR A 4 -25.77 16.29 -1.56
N THR A 5 -26.50 15.21 -1.83
CA THR A 5 -26.52 14.48 -3.10
C THR A 5 -26.91 15.34 -4.30
N LYS A 6 -27.89 16.24 -4.18
CA LYS A 6 -28.35 17.12 -5.26
C LYS A 6 -27.28 18.14 -5.66
N GLU A 7 -26.57 18.69 -4.67
CA GLU A 7 -25.46 19.61 -4.93
C GLU A 7 -24.27 18.87 -5.55
N LEU A 8 -23.88 17.71 -5.01
CA LEU A 8 -22.82 16.89 -5.58
C LEU A 8 -23.08 16.52 -7.03
N ASN A 9 -24.29 16.09 -7.37
CA ASN A 9 -24.68 15.76 -8.74
C ASN A 9 -24.67 16.97 -9.69
N THR A 10 -24.77 18.20 -9.16
CA THR A 10 -24.71 19.43 -9.94
C THR A 10 -23.25 19.82 -10.23
N TYR A 11 -22.36 19.68 -9.25
CA TYR A 11 -20.99 20.17 -9.36
C TYR A 11 -19.96 19.15 -9.87
N LEU A 12 -20.15 17.85 -9.60
CA LEU A 12 -19.21 16.80 -10.05
C LEU A 12 -19.02 16.77 -11.58
N PRO A 13 -20.06 16.92 -12.42
CA PRO A 13 -19.90 16.93 -13.87
C PRO A 13 -19.19 18.19 -14.41
N LEU A 14 -19.14 19.27 -13.63
CA LEU A 14 -18.46 20.52 -14.02
C LEU A 14 -16.94 20.44 -13.85
N LEU A 15 -16.46 19.44 -13.13
CA LEU A 15 -15.04 19.20 -12.93
C LEU A 15 -14.42 18.58 -14.19
N SER A 16 -13.18 18.97 -14.48
CA SER A 16 -12.37 18.25 -15.49
C SER A 16 -12.11 16.81 -15.06
N GLU A 17 -11.81 15.91 -16.02
CA GLU A 17 -11.48 14.51 -15.74
C GLU A 17 -10.39 14.35 -14.67
N ARG A 18 -9.36 15.22 -14.72
CA ARG A 18 -8.28 15.23 -13.72
C ARG A 18 -8.79 15.55 -12.31
N GLN A 19 -9.71 16.50 -12.19
CA GLN A 19 -10.30 16.88 -10.91
C GLN A 19 -11.27 15.82 -10.39
N GLN A 20 -12.06 15.19 -11.27
CA GLN A 20 -12.91 14.06 -10.91
C GLN A 20 -12.08 12.88 -10.39
N ALA A 21 -10.93 12.59 -11.02
CA ALA A 21 -10.01 11.56 -10.55
C ALA A 21 -9.43 11.86 -9.16
N LEU A 22 -9.10 13.12 -8.86
CA LEU A 22 -8.63 13.54 -7.53
C LEU A 22 -9.72 13.37 -6.45
N VAL A 23 -10.95 13.80 -6.75
CA VAL A 23 -12.08 13.63 -5.83
C VAL A 23 -12.34 12.15 -5.57
N LEU A 24 -12.30 11.31 -6.61
CA LEU A 24 -12.45 9.87 -6.48
C LEU A 24 -11.34 9.25 -5.61
N ALA A 25 -10.09 9.71 -5.76
CA ALA A 25 -8.97 9.23 -4.95
C ALA A 25 -9.14 9.59 -3.46
N ILE A 26 -9.61 10.81 -3.17
CA ILE A 26 -9.91 11.25 -1.80
C ILE A 26 -11.04 10.41 -1.19
N VAL A 27 -12.12 10.18 -1.94
CA VAL A 27 -13.25 9.35 -1.48
C VAL A 27 -12.79 7.92 -1.19
N LYS A 28 -11.98 7.33 -2.09
CA LYS A 28 -11.39 6.00 -1.86
C LYS A 28 -10.51 5.96 -0.61
N ASN A 29 -9.70 6.99 -0.38
CA ASN A 29 -8.85 7.09 0.80
C ASN A 29 -9.64 7.22 2.11
N ILE A 30 -10.67 8.09 2.15
CA ILE A 30 -11.53 8.26 3.33
C ILE A 30 -12.27 6.96 3.66
N LEU A 31 -12.78 6.28 2.64
CA LEU A 31 -13.54 5.04 2.80
C LEU A 31 -12.66 3.81 2.99
N HIS A 32 -11.32 3.97 3.05
CA HIS A 32 -10.36 2.86 3.07
C HIS A 32 -10.67 1.80 1.99
N ILE A 33 -11.22 2.25 0.85
CA ILE A 33 -11.46 1.40 -0.31
C ILE A 33 -10.11 1.26 -1.01
N ASP A 34 -9.24 0.46 -0.38
CA ASP A 34 -7.94 0.08 -0.91
C ASP A 34 -8.18 -0.79 -2.16
N THR A 35 -8.19 -0.15 -3.33
CA THR A 35 -8.25 -0.87 -4.60
C THR A 35 -6.88 -1.40 -5.00
N GLN A 36 -6.27 -2.29 -4.19
CA GLN A 36 -5.00 -2.98 -4.48
C GLN A 36 -3.70 -2.26 -4.06
N GLU A 37 -3.51 -2.03 -2.77
CA GLU A 37 -2.17 -2.26 -2.20
C GLU A 37 -2.32 -3.28 -1.07
N LYS A 38 -1.76 -4.47 -1.27
CA LYS A 38 -1.62 -5.49 -0.22
C LYS A 38 -0.65 -4.96 0.85
N ARG A 39 -1.06 -3.97 1.63
CA ARG A 39 -0.37 -3.58 2.84
C ARG A 39 -0.66 -4.67 3.84
N ILE A 40 0.39 -5.35 4.29
CA ILE A 40 0.29 -6.29 5.39
C ILE A 40 -0.26 -5.53 6.62
N SER A 41 -1.07 -6.20 7.43
CA SER A 41 -1.55 -5.60 8.67
C SER A 41 -0.37 -5.31 9.60
N VAL A 42 -0.54 -4.38 10.55
CA VAL A 42 0.48 -4.10 11.56
C VAL A 42 0.85 -5.36 12.36
N GLU A 43 -0.12 -6.23 12.61
CA GLU A 43 0.10 -7.53 13.27
C GLU A 43 0.98 -8.46 12.42
N GLN A 44 0.72 -8.54 11.11
CA GLN A 44 1.53 -9.33 10.18
C GLN A 44 2.97 -8.79 10.12
N TYR A 45 3.13 -7.47 10.01
CA TYR A 45 4.44 -6.82 10.06
C TYR A 45 5.21 -7.16 11.34
N ASN A 46 4.59 -6.99 12.50
CA ASN A 46 5.24 -7.28 13.79
C ASN A 46 5.63 -8.77 13.90
N THR A 47 4.77 -9.67 13.42
CA THR A 47 5.04 -11.11 13.39
C THR A 47 6.25 -11.44 12.51
N GLU A 48 6.34 -10.83 11.33
CA GLU A 48 7.49 -11.02 10.42
C GLU A 48 8.81 -10.52 11.05
N ILE A 49 8.79 -9.38 11.75
CA ILE A 49 9.96 -8.86 12.46
C ILE A 49 10.38 -9.79 13.59
N GLU A 50 9.45 -10.26 14.42
CA GLU A 50 9.77 -11.20 15.51
C GLU A 50 10.36 -12.51 14.99
N LEU A 51 9.82 -13.03 13.88
CA LEU A 51 10.33 -14.23 13.23
C LEU A 51 11.77 -14.02 12.74
N ALA A 52 12.03 -12.92 12.03
CA ALA A 52 13.36 -12.59 11.54
C ALA A 52 14.39 -12.45 12.68
N LEU A 53 14.02 -11.78 13.77
CA LEU A 53 14.86 -11.65 14.96
C LEU A 53 15.16 -13.02 15.60
N LYS A 54 14.19 -13.93 15.61
CA LYS A 54 14.38 -15.30 16.12
C LYS A 54 15.35 -16.11 15.25
N GLU A 55 15.26 -16.00 13.93
CA GLU A 55 16.17 -16.70 13.01
C GLU A 55 17.62 -16.23 13.15
N VAL A 56 17.83 -14.91 13.25
CA VAL A 56 19.15 -14.34 13.49
C VAL A 56 19.72 -14.81 14.82
N LYS A 57 18.91 -14.84 15.90
CA LYS A 57 19.33 -15.39 17.20
C LYS A 57 19.70 -16.87 17.14
N GLN A 58 19.10 -17.64 16.24
CA GLN A 58 19.41 -19.05 16.01
C GLN A 58 20.64 -19.27 15.11
N GLY A 59 21.33 -18.21 14.70
CA GLY A 59 22.49 -18.28 13.81
C GLY A 59 22.11 -18.51 12.34
N LYS A 60 20.82 -18.41 11.98
CA LYS A 60 20.34 -18.49 10.60
C LYS A 60 20.44 -17.13 9.92
N SER A 61 21.65 -16.57 9.88
CA SER A 61 21.96 -15.30 9.22
C SER A 61 22.72 -15.54 7.92
N LEU A 62 22.45 -14.71 6.92
CA LEU A 62 23.24 -14.69 5.69
C LEU A 62 24.42 -13.74 5.85
N SER A 63 25.57 -14.13 5.31
CA SER A 63 26.72 -13.25 5.14
C SER A 63 26.43 -12.15 4.11
N HIS A 64 27.23 -11.09 4.16
CA HIS A 64 27.10 -9.97 3.23
C HIS A 64 27.15 -10.43 1.76
N ASP A 65 28.09 -11.32 1.42
CA ASP A 65 28.26 -11.83 0.05
C ASP A 65 27.05 -12.66 -0.43
N GLU A 66 26.44 -13.44 0.47
CA GLU A 66 25.23 -14.20 0.17
C GLU A 66 24.04 -13.27 -0.11
N VAL A 67 23.89 -12.20 0.68
CA VAL A 67 22.84 -11.19 0.47
C VAL A 67 23.06 -10.45 -0.86
N VAL A 68 24.30 -10.07 -1.17
CA VAL A 68 24.67 -9.44 -2.45
C VAL A 68 24.34 -10.37 -3.63
N ASN A 69 24.59 -11.67 -3.51
CA ASN A 69 24.25 -12.62 -4.58
C ASN A 69 22.75 -12.89 -4.71
N GLN A 70 21.99 -12.89 -3.61
CA GLN A 70 20.53 -13.02 -3.66
C GLN A 70 19.85 -11.78 -4.24
N SER A 71 20.29 -10.58 -3.86
CA SER A 71 19.69 -9.31 -4.34
C SER A 71 19.81 -9.14 -5.86
N LYS A 72 20.88 -9.65 -6.48
CA LYS A 72 21.03 -9.71 -7.95
C LYS A 72 19.87 -10.46 -8.63
N LYS A 73 19.27 -11.47 -7.98
CA LYS A 73 18.11 -12.21 -8.53
C LYS A 73 16.83 -11.39 -8.48
N TRP A 74 16.68 -10.50 -7.51
CA TRP A 74 15.53 -9.61 -7.40
C TRP A 74 15.57 -8.51 -8.45
N LEU A 75 16.77 -8.00 -8.77
CA LEU A 75 16.97 -7.00 -9.82
C LEU A 75 16.69 -7.54 -11.23
N LYS A 76 16.88 -8.84 -11.47
CA LYS A 76 16.58 -9.49 -12.77
C LYS A 76 15.11 -9.79 -13.01
N ARG A 77 14.26 -9.67 -11.97
CA ARG A 77 12.82 -9.97 -12.04
C ARG A 77 11.96 -8.74 -12.35
N LYS A 78 12.58 -7.64 -12.79
CA LYS A 78 11.92 -6.39 -13.14
C LYS A 78 11.68 -6.29 -14.65
#